data_AF-A0A2D4NYZ4-F1
#
_entry.id   AF-A0A2D4NYZ4-F1
#
_cell.length_a   1.000
_cell.length_b   1.000
_cell.length_c   1.000
_cell.angle_alpha   90.00
_cell.angle_beta   90.00
_cell.angle_gamma   90.00
#
_symmetry.space_group_name_H-M   'P 1'
#
loop_
_entity.id
_entity.type
_entity.pdbx_description
1 polymer ?
#
loop_
_entity_poly.entity_id
_entity_poly.type
_entity_poly.pdbx_seq_one_letter_code
_entity_poly.pdbx_strand_id
1 'polypeptide(L)'
;GPDRAKKKQRVEAEQCSKASREEGPPCPPKTLAKESSGSGAVDPGSRTSSSSVAASASRKTGSGAGKPNGTLCSRGDVPRFGLLDEFKSGLLDAPVVAKPSKMVAIDCEMVGTGPGGRNSDLARCSVVGYYGDVMYDKYIRPLSPITNYRTRWSGIRQHHMRDAIPFKLAQKEILKLLSGKVVIGHAIHNDFKALKYFHPKSLTRDTSKIPLLNRKAGFPENESASLKRLTKQLLHRDIQVGHNGHSSVEDARATMELYKVIEVEWERHLATSPLQDGPPGTTT
;
A
#
# COMPACT_ATOMS: atom_id res chain seq x y z
N GLY A 1 1.15 60.63 18.92
CA GLY A 1 0.31 61.43 18.00
C GLY A 1 0.07 60.65 16.73
N PRO A 2 -1.12 60.73 16.13
CA PRO A 2 -1.52 59.88 14.99
C PRO A 2 -1.19 60.53 13.64
N ASP A 3 0.04 60.38 13.15
CA ASP A 3 0.40 60.92 11.82
C ASP A 3 1.41 60.07 11.02
N ARG A 4 1.24 58.74 11.09
CA ARG A 4 2.05 57.78 10.31
C ARG A 4 1.26 56.65 9.64
N ALA A 5 -0.07 56.78 9.61
CA ALA A 5 -1.00 55.76 9.12
C ALA A 5 -1.96 56.31 8.04
N LYS A 6 -1.43 56.95 6.99
CA LYS A 6 -2.23 57.39 5.81
C LYS A 6 -1.49 57.56 4.47
N LYS A 7 -0.22 57.12 4.35
CA LYS A 7 0.61 57.34 3.13
C LYS A 7 1.40 56.11 2.67
N LYS A 8 0.78 54.92 2.72
CA LYS A 8 1.32 53.71 2.07
C LYS A 8 0.27 52.72 1.52
N GLN A 9 -0.95 53.20 1.31
CA GLN A 9 -1.80 52.71 0.21
C GLN A 9 -1.59 53.68 -0.97
N ARG A 10 -1.77 53.21 -2.21
CA ARG A 10 -1.48 53.93 -3.48
C ARG A 10 -0.01 53.97 -3.95
N VAL A 11 0.66 52.82 -3.98
CA VAL A 11 1.73 52.50 -4.95
C VAL A 11 1.70 51.00 -5.26
N GLU A 12 0.66 50.51 -5.95
CA GLU A 12 0.62 49.15 -6.55
C GLU A 12 -0.54 48.97 -7.56
N ALA A 13 -0.93 50.05 -8.22
CA ALA A 13 -2.03 50.05 -9.19
C ALA A 13 -1.78 51.11 -10.27
N GLU A 14 -0.84 50.84 -11.18
CA GLU A 14 -0.82 51.25 -12.59
C GLU A 14 0.46 50.73 -13.28
N GLN A 15 0.37 50.45 -14.58
CA GLN A 15 1.49 50.18 -15.50
C GLN A 15 2.30 48.87 -15.30
N CYS A 16 1.80 47.76 -15.85
CA CYS A 16 2.44 47.18 -17.03
C CYS A 16 1.46 46.34 -17.87
N SER A 17 0.77 47.01 -18.79
CA SER A 17 -0.01 46.38 -19.86
C SER A 17 0.65 46.68 -21.20
N LYS A 18 1.35 45.71 -21.78
CA LYS A 18 1.71 45.62 -23.23
C LYS A 18 2.44 44.30 -23.55
N ALA A 19 2.17 43.78 -24.75
CA ALA A 19 2.69 42.54 -25.36
C ALA A 19 2.24 41.22 -24.66
N SER A 20 1.78 40.17 -25.35
CA SER A 20 1.67 39.92 -26.80
C SER A 20 0.38 39.17 -27.15
N ARG A 21 -0.20 39.47 -28.33
CA ARG A 21 -1.11 38.57 -29.06
C ARG A 21 -0.26 37.68 -29.98
N GLU A 22 -0.69 36.44 -30.22
CA GLU A 22 -0.80 35.84 -31.57
C GLU A 22 -1.84 34.70 -31.54
N GLU A 23 -2.38 34.35 -32.71
CA GLU A 23 -3.64 33.61 -32.91
C GLU A 23 -3.51 32.57 -34.04
N GLY A 24 -4.38 31.55 -34.00
CA GLY A 24 -4.72 30.68 -35.13
C GLY A 24 -4.10 29.27 -35.19
N PRO A 25 -4.60 28.37 -36.07
CA PRO A 25 -5.90 28.36 -36.78
C PRO A 25 -6.73 27.07 -36.49
N PRO A 26 -7.99 26.93 -36.98
CA PRO A 26 -8.97 25.98 -36.43
C PRO A 26 -9.09 24.62 -37.15
N CYS A 27 -9.81 23.68 -36.52
CA CYS A 27 -10.25 22.41 -37.12
C CYS A 27 -11.33 22.60 -38.21
N PRO A 28 -11.37 21.73 -39.25
CA PRO A 28 -12.40 21.75 -40.29
C PRO A 28 -13.73 21.07 -39.86
N PRO A 29 -14.84 21.35 -40.57
CA PRO A 29 -16.19 20.95 -40.15
C PRO A 29 -16.65 19.56 -40.65
N LYS A 30 -17.79 19.12 -40.11
CA LYS A 30 -18.52 17.89 -40.48
C LYS A 30 -19.18 18.00 -41.86
N THR A 31 -19.28 16.88 -42.57
CA THR A 31 -20.31 16.65 -43.59
C THR A 31 -21.24 15.50 -43.17
N LEU A 32 -22.54 15.69 -43.41
CA LEU A 32 -23.57 14.65 -43.37
C LEU A 32 -23.84 14.17 -44.79
N ALA A 33 -24.05 12.87 -44.98
CA ALA A 33 -24.66 12.32 -46.18
C ALA A 33 -25.81 11.37 -45.77
N LYS A 34 -26.84 11.32 -46.61
CA LYS A 34 -28.14 10.70 -46.34
C LYS A 34 -28.15 9.18 -46.55
N GLU A 35 -29.22 8.59 -46.02
CA GLU A 35 -29.69 7.22 -46.27
C GLU A 35 -29.89 6.91 -47.77
N SER A 36 -29.79 5.63 -48.12
CA SER A 36 -30.72 5.00 -49.08
C SER A 36 -30.96 3.54 -48.70
N SER A 37 -32.14 3.04 -49.05
CA SER A 37 -32.71 1.76 -48.62
C SER A 37 -32.86 0.77 -49.78
N GLY A 38 -32.90 -0.52 -49.46
CA GLY A 38 -33.30 -1.61 -50.36
C GLY A 38 -32.50 -2.90 -50.07
N SER A 39 -32.99 -4.04 -49.55
CA SER A 39 -34.27 -4.77 -49.55
C SER A 39 -34.30 -5.97 -50.52
N GLY A 40 -34.19 -7.18 -49.96
CA GLY A 40 -34.51 -8.47 -50.59
C GLY A 40 -33.35 -9.17 -51.32
N ALA A 41 -33.34 -10.51 -51.47
CA ALA A 41 -34.10 -11.58 -50.79
C ALA A 41 -33.47 -12.97 -51.15
N VAL A 42 -33.71 -14.00 -50.30
CA VAL A 42 -33.60 -15.48 -50.52
C VAL A 42 -32.26 -16.07 -51.07
N ASP A 43 -31.52 -16.99 -50.40
CA ASP A 43 -31.81 -18.37 -49.89
C ASP A 43 -31.82 -19.45 -51.01
N PRO A 44 -31.51 -20.77 -50.81
CA PRO A 44 -30.91 -21.51 -49.67
C PRO A 44 -29.70 -22.42 -50.04
N GLY A 45 -29.12 -23.12 -49.03
CA GLY A 45 -28.88 -24.57 -49.20
C GLY A 45 -27.60 -25.23 -48.62
N SER A 46 -27.81 -26.13 -47.63
CA SER A 46 -26.98 -27.34 -47.36
C SER A 46 -25.56 -27.15 -46.78
N ARG A 47 -25.04 -27.94 -45.81
CA ARG A 47 -25.51 -29.16 -45.10
C ARG A 47 -24.65 -29.37 -43.81
N THR A 48 -25.25 -30.02 -42.81
CA THR A 48 -24.67 -30.96 -41.79
C THR A 48 -23.15 -30.92 -41.48
N SER A 49 -22.71 -30.95 -40.22
CA SER A 49 -22.91 -32.13 -39.33
C SER A 49 -22.76 -31.86 -37.82
N SER A 50 -23.09 -32.88 -37.01
CA SER A 50 -23.34 -32.85 -35.57
C SER A 50 -22.36 -33.70 -34.74
N SER A 51 -22.61 -33.72 -33.41
CA SER A 51 -21.99 -34.49 -32.29
C SER A 51 -20.87 -33.78 -31.52
N SER A 52 -20.86 -33.64 -30.17
CA SER A 52 -21.49 -34.28 -29.00
C SER A 52 -20.72 -35.46 -28.36
N VAL A 53 -20.85 -35.56 -27.01
CA VAL A 53 -20.37 -36.62 -26.08
C VAL A 53 -18.85 -36.80 -25.90
N ALA A 54 -18.30 -37.30 -24.77
CA ALA A 54 -18.68 -37.31 -23.34
C ALA A 54 -17.46 -37.72 -22.48
N ALA A 55 -17.59 -37.71 -21.15
CA ALA A 55 -16.56 -38.12 -20.19
C ALA A 55 -16.39 -39.64 -20.02
N SER A 56 -15.26 -40.10 -19.44
CA SER A 56 -15.19 -41.28 -18.52
C SER A 56 -13.78 -41.46 -17.93
N ALA A 57 -13.62 -42.37 -16.96
CA ALA A 57 -12.44 -42.50 -16.09
C ALA A 57 -12.01 -43.96 -15.81
N SER A 58 -10.82 -44.11 -15.22
CA SER A 58 -10.35 -45.22 -14.36
C SER A 58 -10.06 -46.63 -14.92
N ARG A 59 -8.80 -47.08 -14.71
CA ARG A 59 -8.30 -48.34 -14.05
C ARG A 59 -6.82 -48.52 -14.44
N LYS A 60 -5.82 -48.87 -13.60
CA LYS A 60 -5.62 -49.67 -12.37
C LYS A 60 -5.19 -51.15 -12.61
N THR A 61 -3.87 -51.34 -12.54
CA THR A 61 -3.05 -52.54 -12.22
C THR A 61 -1.73 -52.01 -11.59
N GLY A 62 -0.81 -52.77 -10.98
CA GLY A 62 -0.71 -54.18 -10.60
C GLY A 62 0.45 -54.35 -9.56
N SER A 63 0.80 -55.59 -9.17
CA SER A 63 1.86 -55.85 -8.15
C SER A 63 3.05 -56.66 -8.69
N GLY A 64 4.20 -56.57 -8.01
CA GLY A 64 5.33 -57.51 -8.13
C GLY A 64 6.32 -57.36 -6.96
N ALA A 65 6.75 -58.45 -6.32
CA ALA A 65 7.61 -58.45 -5.14
C ALA A 65 8.80 -59.43 -5.30
N GLY A 66 9.94 -59.16 -4.62
CA GLY A 66 11.10 -60.05 -4.64
C GLY A 66 12.23 -59.67 -3.64
N LYS A 67 12.68 -60.68 -2.88
CA LYS A 67 13.88 -60.83 -2.02
C LYS A 67 14.27 -62.33 -2.09
N PRO A 68 15.49 -62.83 -1.76
CA PRO A 68 16.49 -62.38 -0.76
C PRO A 68 17.83 -61.93 -1.45
N ASN A 69 19.04 -61.84 -0.87
CA ASN A 69 19.63 -62.19 0.45
C ASN A 69 20.64 -61.06 0.87
N GLY A 70 21.54 -61.12 1.86
CA GLY A 70 21.95 -62.12 2.87
C GLY A 70 23.48 -62.31 2.96
N THR A 71 24.20 -61.49 3.75
CA THR A 71 25.56 -61.74 4.28
C THR A 71 25.81 -60.90 5.55
N LEU A 72 26.52 -61.47 6.52
CA LEU A 72 26.88 -60.93 7.83
C LEU A 72 28.32 -60.38 7.85
N CYS A 73 28.57 -59.26 8.52
CA CYS A 73 29.89 -58.86 9.03
C CYS A 73 29.76 -57.96 10.27
N SER A 74 30.82 -57.91 11.10
CA SER A 74 30.72 -57.64 12.55
C SER A 74 31.19 -56.26 13.04
N ARG A 75 30.65 -55.87 14.20
CA ARG A 75 31.22 -55.01 15.27
C ARG A 75 31.85 -53.66 14.90
N GLY A 76 31.22 -52.60 15.42
CA GLY A 76 31.82 -51.29 15.66
C GLY A 76 30.94 -50.48 16.61
N ASP A 77 31.33 -50.40 17.88
CA ASP A 77 30.59 -49.65 18.90
C ASP A 77 30.72 -48.13 18.67
N VAL A 78 29.59 -47.43 18.62
CA VAL A 78 29.54 -45.96 18.61
C VAL A 78 28.49 -45.50 19.62
N PRO A 79 28.86 -44.90 20.76
CA PRO A 79 27.90 -44.48 21.79
C PRO A 79 26.94 -43.40 21.26
N ARG A 80 25.64 -43.72 21.29
CA ARG A 80 24.56 -42.79 20.94
C ARG A 80 23.84 -42.32 22.21
N PHE A 81 24.39 -41.29 22.86
CA PHE A 81 23.67 -40.36 23.73
C PHE A 81 24.62 -39.17 23.95
N GLY A 82 24.23 -37.91 23.80
CA GLY A 82 22.89 -37.36 23.61
C GLY A 82 22.87 -36.01 24.32
N LEU A 83 23.34 -34.97 23.63
CA LEU A 83 23.66 -33.63 24.12
C LEU A 83 22.46 -32.94 24.79
N LEU A 84 22.21 -33.25 26.07
CA LEU A 84 21.04 -32.83 26.85
C LEU A 84 21.41 -32.45 28.30
N ASP A 85 22.52 -31.74 28.51
CA ASP A 85 22.74 -30.99 29.76
C ASP A 85 23.45 -29.64 29.59
N GLU A 86 23.61 -29.17 28.34
CA GLU A 86 24.28 -27.89 28.01
C GLU A 86 23.27 -26.82 27.52
N PHE A 87 22.03 -26.90 28.00
CA PHE A 87 20.95 -25.92 27.75
C PHE A 87 20.53 -25.18 29.04
N LYS A 88 21.49 -24.95 29.94
CA LYS A 88 21.33 -24.22 31.21
C LYS A 88 22.23 -22.99 31.32
N SER A 89 22.32 -22.19 30.27
CA SER A 89 23.01 -20.89 30.30
C SER A 89 22.40 -19.87 29.33
N GLY A 90 21.43 -19.11 29.83
CA GLY A 90 21.25 -17.71 29.43
C GLY A 90 20.89 -17.41 27.96
N LEU A 91 19.83 -18.02 27.42
CA LEU A 91 19.05 -17.25 26.44
C LEU A 91 18.40 -16.08 27.18
N LEU A 92 18.99 -14.89 27.02
CA LEU A 92 18.32 -13.62 27.27
C LEU A 92 16.97 -13.66 26.55
N ASP A 93 15.89 -13.28 27.24
CA ASP A 93 14.54 -13.29 26.67
C ASP A 93 14.55 -12.67 25.27
N ALA A 94 14.20 -13.48 24.27
CA ALA A 94 14.06 -12.97 22.91
C ALA A 94 13.07 -11.80 22.98
N PRO A 95 13.41 -10.61 22.44
CA PRO A 95 12.56 -9.43 22.56
C PRO A 95 11.18 -9.81 22.07
N VAL A 96 10.14 -9.53 22.87
CA VAL A 96 8.78 -10.02 22.64
C VAL A 96 8.20 -9.33 21.40
N VAL A 97 8.55 -9.87 20.22
CA VAL A 97 8.00 -9.47 18.93
C VAL A 97 6.48 -9.58 19.05
N ALA A 98 5.78 -8.49 18.75
CA ALA A 98 4.35 -8.47 18.89
C ALA A 98 3.73 -9.60 18.04
N LYS A 99 2.78 -10.35 18.61
CA LYS A 99 2.14 -11.47 17.88
C LYS A 99 1.62 -10.98 16.53
N PRO A 100 1.73 -11.72 15.42
CA PRO A 100 1.25 -11.30 14.09
C PRO A 100 -0.18 -10.72 14.07
N SER A 101 -1.09 -11.23 14.88
CA SER A 101 -2.47 -10.72 15.03
C SER A 101 -2.58 -9.30 15.65
N LYS A 102 -1.49 -8.78 16.19
CA LYS A 102 -1.34 -7.42 16.74
C LYS A 102 -0.67 -6.45 15.76
N MET A 103 -0.27 -6.89 14.56
CA MET A 103 0.34 -6.04 13.54
C MET A 103 -0.63 -5.82 12.37
N VAL A 104 -0.69 -4.60 11.86
CA VAL A 104 -1.41 -4.24 10.62
C VAL A 104 -0.61 -3.20 9.85
N ALA A 105 -0.63 -3.28 8.52
CA ALA A 105 -0.17 -2.17 7.68
C ALA A 105 -1.35 -1.37 7.15
N ILE A 106 -1.15 -0.06 6.98
CA ILE A 106 -2.13 0.88 6.45
C ILE A 106 -1.52 1.70 5.33
N ASP A 107 -2.34 2.00 4.33
CA ASP A 107 -2.07 3.01 3.30
C ASP A 107 -3.38 3.72 2.89
N CYS A 108 -3.28 4.99 2.51
CA CYS A 108 -4.38 5.87 2.19
C CYS A 108 -4.18 6.61 0.86
N GLU A 109 -5.22 6.60 0.01
CA GLU A 109 -5.27 7.47 -1.15
C GLU A 109 -5.95 8.79 -0.80
N MET A 110 -5.30 9.91 -1.14
CA MET A 110 -5.80 11.26 -0.88
C MET A 110 -6.24 11.98 -2.16
N VAL A 111 -7.32 12.74 -2.06
CA VAL A 111 -7.80 13.69 -3.07
C VAL A 111 -7.54 15.13 -2.63
N GLY A 112 -7.51 16.04 -3.60
CA GLY A 112 -7.45 17.48 -3.40
C GLY A 112 -8.81 18.05 -3.04
N THR A 113 -8.90 18.76 -1.91
CA THR A 113 -10.08 19.53 -1.51
C THR A 113 -9.73 21.00 -1.22
N GLY A 114 -10.75 21.85 -1.09
CA GLY A 114 -10.58 23.28 -0.84
C GLY A 114 -10.01 24.07 -2.03
N PRO A 115 -9.66 25.36 -1.82
CA PRO A 115 -9.23 26.26 -2.89
C PRO A 115 -7.96 25.77 -3.61
N GLY A 116 -8.10 25.41 -4.88
CA GLY A 116 -7.02 24.86 -5.71
C GLY A 116 -6.62 23.41 -5.37
N GLY A 117 -7.42 22.67 -4.60
CA GLY A 117 -7.13 21.27 -4.24
C GLY A 117 -5.92 21.10 -3.32
N ARG A 118 -5.57 22.16 -2.57
CA ARG A 118 -4.38 22.21 -1.70
C ARG A 118 -4.47 21.31 -0.47
N ASN A 119 -5.67 21.03 0.03
CA ASN A 119 -5.85 20.10 1.15
C ASN A 119 -5.80 18.65 0.64
N SER A 120 -5.16 17.76 1.40
CA SER A 120 -5.12 16.32 1.12
C SER A 120 -6.11 15.61 2.04
N ASP A 121 -7.33 15.33 1.55
CA ASP A 121 -8.36 14.62 2.32
C ASP A 121 -8.45 13.14 1.87
N LEU A 122 -8.77 12.26 2.81
CA LEU A 122 -8.88 10.80 2.62
C LEU A 122 -10.00 10.40 1.64
N ALA A 123 -9.68 9.58 0.64
CA ALA A 123 -10.62 9.09 -0.37
C ALA A 123 -10.63 7.56 -0.58
N ARG A 124 -9.59 6.85 -0.16
CA ARG A 124 -9.57 5.37 0.02
C ARG A 124 -8.63 5.04 1.16
N CYS A 125 -8.94 4.02 1.93
CA CYS A 125 -8.01 3.46 2.91
C CYS A 125 -7.99 1.95 2.76
N SER A 126 -6.79 1.37 2.82
CA SER A 126 -6.56 -0.07 2.89
C SER A 126 -5.86 -0.40 4.19
N VAL A 127 -6.33 -1.44 4.90
CA VAL A 127 -5.67 -2.03 6.07
C VAL A 127 -5.48 -3.51 5.81
N VAL A 128 -4.24 -3.98 5.95
CA VAL A 128 -3.88 -5.39 5.75
C VAL A 128 -3.30 -5.99 7.02
N GLY A 129 -3.61 -7.26 7.27
CA GLY A 129 -3.02 -8.04 8.35
C GLY A 129 -1.57 -8.40 8.07
N TYR A 130 -0.90 -8.99 9.07
CA TYR A 130 0.51 -9.38 8.96
C TYR A 130 0.80 -10.25 7.72
N TYR A 131 -0.12 -11.11 7.29
CA TYR A 131 0.11 -11.99 6.13
C TYR A 131 -0.31 -11.38 4.79
N GLY A 132 -0.71 -10.10 4.76
CA GLY A 132 -1.18 -9.41 3.54
C GLY A 132 -2.65 -9.67 3.19
N ASP A 133 -3.39 -10.30 4.11
CA ASP A 133 -4.84 -10.42 4.09
C ASP A 133 -5.50 -9.03 4.19
N VAL A 134 -6.49 -8.73 3.35
CA VAL A 134 -7.17 -7.43 3.34
C VAL A 134 -8.23 -7.41 4.44
N MET A 135 -7.97 -6.67 5.51
CA MET A 135 -8.91 -6.48 6.62
C MET A 135 -9.92 -5.36 6.33
N TYR A 136 -9.52 -4.40 5.49
CA TYR A 136 -10.32 -3.25 5.09
C TYR A 136 -9.79 -2.72 3.75
N ASP A 137 -10.69 -2.48 2.79
CA ASP A 137 -10.43 -1.67 1.60
C ASP A 137 -11.76 -1.02 1.20
N LYS A 138 -11.85 0.31 1.36
CA LYS A 138 -13.07 1.06 1.02
C LYS A 138 -12.74 2.43 0.45
N TYR A 139 -13.53 2.85 -0.54
CA TYR A 139 -13.61 4.25 -0.94
C TYR A 139 -14.40 5.06 0.09
N ILE A 140 -13.92 6.27 0.35
CA ILE A 140 -14.36 7.12 1.45
C ILE A 140 -14.73 8.49 0.85
N ARG A 141 -15.92 9.00 1.17
CA ARG A 141 -16.34 10.34 0.75
C ARG A 141 -15.76 11.37 1.73
N PRO A 142 -14.88 12.30 1.29
CA PRO A 142 -14.31 13.32 2.15
C PRO A 142 -15.36 14.23 2.79
N LEU A 143 -14.99 14.90 3.88
CA LEU A 143 -15.85 15.90 4.53
C LEU A 143 -16.00 17.19 3.69
N SER A 144 -14.99 17.51 2.88
CA SER A 144 -14.94 18.69 2.03
C SER A 144 -15.23 18.30 0.57
N PRO A 145 -15.84 19.18 -0.25
CA PRO A 145 -15.97 18.93 -1.69
C PRO A 145 -14.62 18.67 -2.37
N ILE A 146 -14.58 17.65 -3.24
CA ILE A 146 -13.40 17.30 -4.03
C ILE A 146 -13.25 18.32 -5.16
N THR A 147 -12.09 18.97 -5.21
CA THR A 147 -11.72 19.93 -6.27
C THR A 147 -10.66 19.37 -7.22
N ASN A 148 -9.92 18.32 -6.83
CA ASN A 148 -8.98 17.61 -7.70
C ASN A 148 -8.87 16.13 -7.28
N TYR A 149 -9.17 15.19 -8.16
CA TYR A 149 -9.09 13.76 -7.84
C TYR A 149 -7.67 13.21 -7.68
N ARG A 150 -6.65 13.92 -8.19
CA ARG A 150 -5.24 13.49 -8.15
C ARG A 150 -5.00 12.10 -8.78
N THR A 151 -5.86 11.66 -9.70
CA THR A 151 -5.95 10.28 -10.22
C THR A 151 -4.63 9.66 -10.67
N ARG A 152 -3.73 10.44 -11.28
CA ARG A 152 -2.39 9.95 -11.70
C ARG A 152 -1.48 9.48 -10.55
N TRP A 153 -1.83 9.84 -9.31
CA TRP A 153 -1.18 9.37 -8.08
C TRP A 153 -2.15 8.50 -7.28
N SER A 154 -3.37 8.97 -7.04
CA SER A 154 -4.29 8.35 -6.07
C SER A 154 -5.13 7.19 -6.61
N GLY A 155 -5.17 7.02 -7.93
CA GLY A 155 -6.10 6.15 -8.65
C GLY A 155 -7.58 6.51 -8.52
N ILE A 156 -7.94 7.50 -7.69
CA ILE A 156 -9.34 7.85 -7.43
C ILE A 156 -9.96 8.54 -8.66
N ARG A 157 -11.17 8.11 -9.01
CA ARG A 157 -12.00 8.66 -10.09
C ARG A 157 -13.38 9.02 -9.54
N GLN A 158 -14.09 9.93 -10.20
CA GLN A 158 -15.42 10.40 -9.77
C GLN A 158 -16.44 9.27 -9.55
N HIS A 159 -16.38 8.18 -10.33
CA HIS A 159 -17.31 7.07 -10.16
C HIS A 159 -17.07 6.29 -8.85
N HIS A 160 -15.84 6.22 -8.32
CA HIS A 160 -15.57 5.63 -7.00
C HIS A 160 -16.33 6.35 -5.87
N MET A 161 -16.65 7.64 -6.06
CA MET A 161 -17.35 8.44 -5.07
C MET A 161 -18.87 8.22 -5.06
N ARG A 162 -19.44 7.40 -5.96
CA ARG A 162 -20.86 7.05 -5.96
C ARG A 162 -21.21 6.22 -4.72
N ASP A 163 -20.50 5.12 -4.53
CA ASP A 163 -20.73 4.14 -3.47
C ASP A 163 -19.76 4.30 -2.27
N ALA A 164 -18.93 5.35 -2.28
CA ALA A 164 -18.01 5.67 -1.20
C ALA A 164 -18.72 5.97 0.12
N ILE A 165 -18.26 5.34 1.21
CA ILE A 165 -18.87 5.48 2.52
C ILE A 165 -18.52 6.83 3.18
N PRO A 166 -19.37 7.40 4.06
CA PRO A 166 -19.08 8.67 4.72
C PRO A 166 -17.82 8.61 5.59
N PHE A 167 -16.98 9.65 5.53
CA PHE A 167 -15.73 9.76 6.30
C PHE A 167 -15.86 9.35 7.78
N LYS A 168 -16.92 9.79 8.47
CA LYS A 168 -17.11 9.50 9.90
C LYS A 168 -17.36 8.02 10.20
N LEU A 169 -18.04 7.30 9.31
CA LEU A 169 -18.21 5.85 9.42
C LEU A 169 -16.89 5.13 9.15
N ALA A 170 -16.22 5.49 8.05
CA ALA A 170 -14.91 4.94 7.69
C ALA A 170 -13.88 5.13 8.82
N GLN A 171 -13.78 6.34 9.37
CA GLN A 171 -12.90 6.66 10.50
C GLN A 171 -13.18 5.74 11.69
N LYS A 172 -14.46 5.56 12.08
CA LYS A 172 -14.83 4.66 13.19
C LYS A 172 -14.42 3.20 12.94
N GLU A 173 -14.63 2.70 11.72
CA GLU A 173 -14.27 1.33 11.33
C GLU A 173 -12.75 1.12 11.33
N ILE A 174 -12.00 2.04 10.72
CA ILE A 174 -10.52 1.99 10.65
C ILE A 174 -9.91 2.08 12.04
N LEU A 175 -10.34 3.03 12.88
CA LEU A 175 -9.80 3.18 14.24
C LEU A 175 -10.09 1.96 15.13
N LYS A 176 -11.20 1.25 14.90
CA LYS A 176 -11.47 -0.04 15.57
C LYS A 176 -10.44 -1.12 15.18
N LEU A 177 -9.96 -1.12 13.93
CA LEU A 177 -8.91 -2.05 13.48
C LEU A 177 -7.53 -1.67 14.02
N LEU A 178 -7.20 -0.38 14.08
CA LEU A 178 -5.88 0.10 14.57
C LEU A 178 -5.73 0.05 16.09
N SER A 179 -6.83 0.02 16.85
CA SER A 179 -6.79 0.12 18.31
C SER A 179 -6.01 -1.02 18.98
N GLY A 180 -5.00 -0.67 19.79
CA GLY A 180 -4.17 -1.64 20.52
C GLY A 180 -3.35 -2.57 19.62
N LYS A 181 -3.04 -2.13 18.40
CA LYS A 181 -2.16 -2.81 17.44
C LYS A 181 -0.90 -1.98 17.16
N VAL A 182 0.14 -2.66 16.71
CA VAL A 182 1.26 -2.04 15.99
C VAL A 182 0.80 -1.71 14.58
N VAL A 183 0.96 -0.45 14.17
CA VAL A 183 0.57 0.04 12.85
C VAL A 183 1.81 0.40 12.04
N ILE A 184 1.99 -0.31 10.94
CA ILE A 184 3.08 -0.15 9.98
C ILE A 184 2.57 0.72 8.82
N GLY A 185 3.39 1.66 8.32
CA GLY A 185 3.07 2.48 7.15
C GLY A 185 4.34 3.02 6.48
N HIS A 186 4.18 3.74 5.37
CA HIS A 186 5.28 4.38 4.66
C HIS A 186 4.99 5.87 4.50
N ALA A 187 5.72 6.71 5.24
CA ALA A 187 5.38 8.13 5.45
C ALA A 187 4.01 8.31 6.13
N ILE A 188 3.70 7.40 7.07
CA ILE A 188 2.38 7.18 7.72
C ILE A 188 1.75 8.42 8.40
N HIS A 189 2.57 9.43 8.68
CA HIS A 189 2.10 10.73 9.18
C HIS A 189 1.12 11.42 8.20
N ASN A 190 1.19 11.12 6.90
CA ASN A 190 0.23 11.62 5.91
C ASN A 190 -1.15 10.95 6.06
N ASP A 191 -1.16 9.62 6.21
CA ASP A 191 -2.34 8.79 6.44
C ASP A 191 -3.06 9.20 7.73
N PHE A 192 -2.32 9.30 8.84
CA PHE A 192 -2.86 9.73 10.13
C PHE A 192 -3.42 11.16 10.08
N LYS A 193 -2.78 12.07 9.33
CA LYS A 193 -3.30 13.42 9.09
C LYS A 193 -4.60 13.38 8.28
N ALA A 194 -4.68 12.59 7.21
CA ALA A 194 -5.88 12.44 6.38
C ALA A 194 -7.03 11.77 7.16
N LEU A 195 -6.71 10.79 8.01
CA LEU A 195 -7.63 10.13 8.96
C LEU A 195 -8.02 11.01 10.16
N LYS A 196 -7.38 12.17 10.35
CA LYS A 196 -7.56 13.07 11.51
C LYS A 196 -7.40 12.30 12.83
N TYR A 197 -6.32 11.53 12.93
CA TYR A 197 -6.02 10.60 14.01
C TYR A 197 -4.57 10.73 14.50
N PHE A 198 -4.33 10.36 15.75
CA PHE A 198 -3.01 10.24 16.34
C PHE A 198 -2.85 8.84 16.93
N HIS A 199 -1.94 8.05 16.37
CA HIS A 199 -1.59 6.73 16.90
C HIS A 199 -0.44 6.87 17.92
N PRO A 200 -0.37 6.03 18.98
CA PRO A 200 0.76 6.04 19.90
C PRO A 200 2.09 5.80 19.18
N LYS A 201 3.11 6.62 19.46
CA LYS A 201 4.43 6.52 18.82
C LYS A 201 5.08 5.15 19.04
N SER A 202 4.98 4.63 20.26
CA SER A 202 5.42 3.29 20.66
C SER A 202 4.75 2.13 19.90
N LEU A 203 3.62 2.40 19.21
CA LEU A 203 2.91 1.45 18.36
C LEU A 203 3.01 1.79 16.86
N THR A 204 3.72 2.85 16.45
CA THR A 204 3.87 3.25 15.04
C THR A 204 5.21 2.79 14.46
N ARG A 205 5.20 2.18 13.27
CA ARG A 205 6.39 1.81 12.47
C ARG A 205 6.34 2.54 11.12
N ASP A 206 7.08 3.63 10.96
CA ASP A 206 7.18 4.36 9.67
C ASP A 206 8.41 3.88 8.87
N THR A 207 8.16 3.09 7.82
CA THR A 207 9.20 2.50 6.97
C THR A 207 9.95 3.52 6.09
N SER A 208 9.46 4.76 5.96
CA SER A 208 10.10 5.80 5.12
C SER A 208 11.29 6.52 5.78
N LYS A 209 11.50 6.30 7.09
CA LYS A 209 12.50 7.02 7.90
C LYS A 209 13.42 6.10 8.69
N ILE A 210 13.33 4.79 8.52
CA ILE A 210 14.12 3.81 9.29
C ILE A 210 15.45 3.51 8.56
N PRO A 211 16.62 3.85 9.15
CA PRO A 211 17.92 3.63 8.50
C PRO A 211 18.19 2.16 8.11
N LEU A 212 17.60 1.21 8.86
CA LEU A 212 17.75 -0.23 8.65
C LEU A 212 17.33 -0.68 7.24
N LEU A 213 16.26 -0.10 6.67
CA LEU A 213 15.82 -0.45 5.31
C LEU A 213 16.79 0.08 4.26
N ASN A 214 17.25 1.33 4.40
CA ASN A 214 18.23 1.91 3.50
C ASN A 214 19.56 1.15 3.54
N ARG A 215 20.06 0.81 4.75
CA ARG A 215 21.27 0.00 4.93
C ARG A 215 21.16 -1.34 4.20
N LYS A 216 20.07 -2.09 4.39
CA LYS A 216 19.86 -3.37 3.69
C LYS A 216 19.69 -3.19 2.18
N ALA A 217 19.14 -2.05 1.73
CA ALA A 217 18.96 -1.74 0.31
C ALA A 217 20.25 -1.24 -0.38
N GLY A 218 21.26 -0.82 0.37
CA GLY A 218 22.44 -0.12 -0.16
C GLY A 218 22.18 1.36 -0.50
N PHE A 219 21.18 1.98 0.13
CA PHE A 219 20.88 3.41 0.01
C PHE A 219 21.46 4.21 1.18
N PRO A 220 21.69 5.53 1.03
CA PRO A 220 22.16 6.39 2.13
C PRO A 220 21.20 6.36 3.33
N GLU A 221 21.71 6.12 4.54
CA GLU A 221 20.90 5.95 5.76
C GLU A 221 20.10 7.20 6.18
N ASN A 222 20.47 8.37 5.66
CA ASN A 222 19.81 9.65 5.90
C ASN A 222 18.75 10.03 4.82
N GLU A 223 18.54 9.21 3.80
CA GLU A 223 17.54 9.44 2.75
C GLU A 223 16.14 8.91 3.16
N SER A 224 15.06 9.57 2.76
CA SER A 224 13.73 8.92 2.73
C SER A 224 13.50 8.24 1.38
N ALA A 225 14.06 7.04 1.22
CA ALA A 225 13.89 6.25 0.00
C ALA A 225 12.41 5.87 -0.20
N SER A 226 11.89 6.03 -1.42
CA SER A 226 10.48 5.76 -1.71
C SER A 226 10.14 4.27 -1.60
N LEU A 227 8.88 3.98 -1.23
CA LEU A 227 8.33 2.63 -1.17
C LEU A 227 8.70 1.81 -2.42
N LYS A 228 8.47 2.38 -3.61
CA LYS A 228 8.83 1.76 -4.90
C LYS A 228 10.31 1.40 -5.03
N ARG A 229 11.23 2.26 -4.59
CA ARG A 229 12.68 1.97 -4.62
C ARG A 229 13.05 0.86 -3.63
N LEU A 230 12.53 0.92 -2.40
CA LEU A 230 12.78 -0.10 -1.38
C LEU A 230 12.20 -1.46 -1.79
N THR A 231 10.95 -1.51 -2.27
CA THR A 231 10.31 -2.74 -2.74
C THR A 231 11.03 -3.36 -3.94
N LYS A 232 11.49 -2.55 -4.90
CA LYS A 232 12.28 -3.05 -6.03
C LYS A 232 13.62 -3.63 -5.59
N GLN A 233 14.30 -2.97 -4.64
CA GLN A 233 15.65 -3.34 -4.22
C GLN A 233 15.68 -4.52 -3.23
N LEU A 234 14.74 -4.59 -2.29
CA LEU A 234 14.70 -5.57 -1.21
C LEU A 234 13.75 -6.75 -1.44
N LEU A 235 12.69 -6.55 -2.24
CA LEU A 235 11.66 -7.56 -2.50
C LEU A 235 11.62 -7.97 -3.98
N HIS A 236 12.52 -7.43 -4.81
CA HIS A 236 12.65 -7.69 -6.25
C HIS A 236 11.33 -7.58 -7.05
N ARG A 237 10.43 -6.69 -6.59
CA ARG A 237 9.11 -6.47 -7.17
C ARG A 237 8.93 -5.01 -7.58
N ASP A 238 8.49 -4.77 -8.81
CA ASP A 238 7.98 -3.45 -9.21
C ASP A 238 6.53 -3.30 -8.74
N ILE A 239 6.23 -2.16 -8.11
CA ILE A 239 4.89 -1.73 -7.67
C ILE A 239 4.55 -0.37 -8.28
N GLN A 240 3.31 0.09 -8.13
CA GLN A 240 2.82 1.37 -8.68
C GLN A 240 3.11 1.44 -10.19
N VAL A 241 2.74 0.38 -10.91
CA VAL A 241 3.03 0.21 -12.35
C VAL A 241 1.87 0.72 -13.23
N GLY A 242 2.22 1.29 -14.38
CA GLY A 242 1.24 1.87 -15.31
C GLY A 242 0.84 3.31 -14.97
N HIS A 243 -0.30 3.74 -15.50
CA HIS A 243 -0.76 5.15 -15.48
C HIS A 243 -2.09 5.36 -14.73
N ASN A 244 -2.59 4.32 -14.06
CA ASN A 244 -3.90 4.34 -13.40
C ASN A 244 -3.88 4.93 -11.98
N GLY A 245 -2.75 5.43 -11.52
CA GLY A 245 -2.51 5.78 -10.11
C GLY A 245 -2.09 4.57 -9.28
N HIS A 246 -1.91 4.80 -7.98
CA HIS A 246 -1.46 3.81 -7.02
C HIS A 246 -2.64 2.95 -6.53
N SER A 247 -2.31 1.94 -5.74
CA SER A 247 -3.29 1.10 -5.06
C SER A 247 -2.85 0.87 -3.62
N SER A 248 -3.48 1.56 -2.68
CA SER A 248 -3.25 1.37 -1.25
C SER A 248 -3.24 -0.08 -0.75
N VAL A 249 -3.90 -1.04 -1.43
CA VAL A 249 -3.77 -2.47 -1.09
C VAL A 249 -2.39 -3.03 -1.48
N GLU A 250 -1.85 -2.64 -2.63
CA GLU A 250 -0.48 -2.98 -3.05
C GLU A 250 0.55 -2.31 -2.14
N ASP A 251 0.38 -1.01 -1.87
CA ASP A 251 1.32 -0.22 -1.09
C ASP A 251 1.35 -0.63 0.39
N ALA A 252 0.20 -0.93 1.01
CA ALA A 252 0.13 -1.47 2.37
C ALA A 252 0.76 -2.87 2.48
N ARG A 253 0.60 -3.74 1.47
CA ARG A 253 1.26 -5.06 1.42
C ARG A 253 2.77 -4.95 1.27
N ALA A 254 3.24 -4.13 0.33
CA ALA A 254 4.66 -3.86 0.14
C ALA A 254 5.30 -3.29 1.40
N THR A 255 4.59 -2.42 2.11
CA THR A 255 5.00 -1.84 3.39
C THR A 255 5.10 -2.89 4.50
N MET A 256 4.12 -3.79 4.62
CA MET A 256 4.18 -4.92 5.58
C MET A 256 5.34 -5.87 5.27
N GLU A 257 5.56 -6.20 4.00
CA GLU A 257 6.67 -7.07 3.58
C GLU A 257 8.03 -6.43 3.85
N LEU A 258 8.20 -5.13 3.58
CA LEU A 258 9.43 -4.40 3.93
C LEU A 258 9.67 -4.36 5.44
N TYR A 259 8.62 -4.18 6.25
CA TYR A 259 8.76 -4.24 7.71
C TYR A 259 9.33 -5.59 8.16
N LYS A 260 8.84 -6.72 7.62
CA LYS A 260 9.35 -8.06 7.96
C LYS A 260 10.84 -8.27 7.65
N VAL A 261 11.37 -7.59 6.62
CA VAL A 261 12.82 -7.63 6.29
C VAL A 261 13.69 -7.07 7.42
N ILE A 262 13.14 -6.19 8.28
CA ILE A 262 13.84 -5.57 9.41
C ILE A 262 13.21 -5.86 10.79
N GLU A 263 12.07 -6.55 10.86
CA GLU A 263 11.24 -6.74 12.06
C GLU A 263 12.05 -7.19 13.29
N VAL A 264 12.82 -8.26 13.17
CA VAL A 264 13.64 -8.81 14.27
C VAL A 264 14.69 -7.82 14.78
N GLU A 265 15.25 -6.99 13.88
CA GLU A 265 16.27 -5.99 14.21
C GLU A 265 15.62 -4.73 14.83
N TRP A 266 14.48 -4.29 14.26
CA TRP A 266 13.73 -3.12 14.71
C TRP A 266 13.09 -3.35 16.08
N GLU A 267 12.35 -4.44 16.27
CA GLU A 267 11.67 -4.73 17.54
C GLU A 267 12.68 -5.02 18.66
N ARG A 268 13.83 -5.63 18.35
CA ARG A 268 14.96 -5.73 19.30
C ARG A 268 15.46 -4.36 19.71
N HIS A 269 15.73 -3.47 18.75
CA HIS A 269 16.22 -2.13 19.04
C HIS A 269 15.24 -1.33 19.92
N LEU A 270 13.93 -1.42 19.65
CA LEU A 270 12.90 -0.78 20.48
C LEU A 270 12.83 -1.36 21.90
N ALA A 271 13.06 -2.67 22.07
CA ALA A 271 13.11 -3.31 23.39
C ALA A 271 14.36 -2.91 24.20
N THR A 272 15.51 -2.73 23.54
CA THR A 272 16.77 -2.30 24.19
C THR A 272 16.91 -0.80 24.36
N SER A 273 16.14 -0.01 23.61
CA SER A 273 16.19 1.46 23.63
C SER A 273 14.76 2.04 23.73
N PRO A 274 14.13 1.97 24.92
CA PRO A 274 12.81 2.55 25.13
C PRO A 274 12.82 4.05 24.84
N LEU A 275 11.81 4.53 24.11
CA LEU A 275 11.60 5.97 23.92
C LEU A 275 11.36 6.62 25.28
N GLN A 276 12.18 7.61 25.64
CA GLN A 276 11.95 8.43 26.84
C GLN A 276 10.76 9.36 26.62
N ASP A 277 9.55 8.92 26.95
CA ASP A 277 8.40 9.79 27.15
C ASP A 277 8.52 10.52 28.50
N GLY A 278 9.52 11.42 28.60
CA GLY A 278 9.70 12.30 29.76
C GLY A 278 8.70 13.46 29.75
N PRO A 279 8.21 13.92 30.92
CA PRO A 279 7.40 15.14 31.00
C PRO A 279 8.25 16.37 30.60
N PRO A 280 7.62 17.46 30.12
CA PRO A 280 8.35 18.67 29.73
C PRO A 280 9.12 19.22 30.94
N GLY A 281 10.45 19.15 30.87
CA GLY A 281 11.33 19.56 31.96
C GLY A 281 11.17 21.05 32.27
N THR A 282 10.89 21.35 33.53
CA THR A 282 10.90 22.72 34.07
C THR A 282 12.33 23.24 34.05
N THR A 283 12.67 24.05 33.05
CA THR A 283 13.90 24.85 33.11
C THR A 283 13.77 25.83 34.26
N THR A 284 14.66 25.73 35.24
CA THR A 284 14.84 26.69 36.33
C THR A 284 16.13 27.47 36.08
#